data_AF-A0A7Y0N2Y3-F1
#
_entry.id   AF-A0A7Y0N2Y3-F1
#
_cell.length_a   1.000
_cell.length_b   1.000
_cell.length_c   1.000
_cell.angle_alpha   90.00
_cell.angle_beta   90.00
_cell.angle_gamma   90.00
#
_symmetry.space_group_name_H-M   'P 1'
#
loop_
_entity.id
_entity.type
_entity.pdbx_description
1 polymer ?
#
loop_
_entity_poly.entity_id
_entity_poly.type
_entity_poly.pdbx_seq_one_letter_code
_entity_poly.pdbx_strand_id
1 'polypeptide(L)'
;DANVGHLITREDAHQTLVGLPAPSLASTKLAYRDPTALRKNIETWLSQYDRIVIDTSPLLSVNKSNIPPQVIAGVCDATLLVAHYGSTTTTQLEQAKKLLEASDANLIGSVLNMKHTPSLKDELIRQVEKLRFLPKKWKDKLAQQIKKSELFML
;
A
#
# COMPACT_ATOMS: atom_id res chain seq x y z
N ASP A 1 0.20 -2.10 28.92
CA ASP A 1 -0.35 -3.35 28.36
C ASP A 1 0.76 -4.21 27.81
N ALA A 2 0.97 -5.39 28.39
CA ALA A 2 2.19 -6.20 28.24
C ALA A 2 2.20 -7.13 27.01
N ASN A 3 1.42 -6.83 25.97
CA ASN A 3 1.30 -7.65 24.75
C ASN A 3 1.28 -6.77 23.48
N VAL A 4 2.25 -5.86 23.35
CA VAL A 4 2.34 -4.98 22.17
C VAL A 4 3.39 -5.53 21.21
N GLY A 5 3.08 -6.64 20.55
CA GLY A 5 3.99 -7.21 19.55
C GLY A 5 3.75 -8.69 19.30
N HIS A 6 3.43 -9.06 18.06
CA HIS A 6 3.60 -10.45 17.63
C HIS A 6 4.96 -10.61 16.96
N LEU A 7 5.79 -11.48 17.52
CA LEU A 7 7.09 -11.85 16.95
C LEU A 7 6.88 -12.90 15.87
N ILE A 8 7.33 -12.62 14.65
CA ILE A 8 7.37 -13.56 13.53
C ILE A 8 8.84 -13.72 13.14
N THR A 9 9.36 -14.94 13.27
CA THR A 9 10.74 -15.26 12.91
C THR A 9 10.76 -16.09 11.63
N ARG A 10 11.64 -15.71 10.70
CA ARG A 10 12.00 -16.52 9.53
C ARG A 10 13.37 -17.13 9.76
N GLU A 11 13.38 -18.38 10.19
CA GLU A 11 14.60 -19.14 10.53
C GLU A 11 15.57 -19.27 9.34
N ASP A 12 15.04 -19.38 8.13
CA ASP A 12 15.81 -19.48 6.88
C ASP A 12 16.59 -18.21 6.55
N ALA A 13 16.00 -17.05 6.83
CA ALA A 13 16.57 -15.74 6.51
C ALA A 13 17.25 -15.05 7.70
N HIS A 14 17.18 -15.64 8.91
CA HIS A 14 17.60 -14.99 10.17
C HIS A 14 16.95 -13.61 10.37
N GLN A 15 15.71 -13.46 9.87
CA GLN A 15 14.95 -12.22 9.94
C GLN A 15 13.88 -12.33 11.02
N THR A 16 13.83 -11.31 11.86
CA THR A 16 12.85 -11.19 12.94
C THR A 16 11.98 -9.97 12.70
N LEU A 17 10.68 -10.17 12.60
CA LEU A 17 9.68 -9.12 12.41
C LEU A 17 8.83 -9.02 13.67
N VAL A 18 8.64 -7.81 14.19
CA VAL A 18 7.70 -7.52 15.27
C VAL A 18 6.59 -6.64 14.73
N GLY A 19 5.35 -7.13 14.82
CA GLY A 19 4.17 -6.38 14.40
C GLY A 19 3.55 -5.60 15.56
N LEU A 20 3.44 -4.28 15.42
CA LEU A 20 2.70 -3.41 16.34
C LEU A 20 1.36 -3.01 15.71
N PRO A 21 0.20 -3.33 16.34
CA PRO A 21 -1.08 -2.91 15.79
C PRO A 21 -1.29 -1.40 15.95
N ALA A 22 -2.16 -0.84 15.11
CA ALA A 22 -2.57 0.56 15.26
C ALA A 22 -3.17 0.80 16.66
N PRO A 23 -2.82 1.92 17.33
CA PRO A 23 -3.26 2.18 18.70
C PRO A 23 -4.79 2.32 18.78
N SER A 24 -5.40 1.54 19.68
CA SER A 24 -6.84 1.59 19.93
C SER A 24 -7.22 2.81 20.78
N LEU A 25 -6.37 3.19 21.73
CA LEU A 25 -6.61 4.25 22.70
C LEU A 25 -6.55 5.64 22.06
N ALA A 26 -7.55 6.48 22.34
CA ALA A 26 -7.66 7.82 21.77
C ALA A 26 -6.52 8.75 22.18
N SER A 27 -6.04 8.67 23.43
CA SER A 27 -4.92 9.48 23.92
C SER A 27 -3.62 9.15 23.20
N THR A 28 -3.32 7.87 22.96
CA THR A 28 -2.15 7.44 22.19
C THR A 28 -2.23 7.93 20.74
N LYS A 29 -3.40 7.81 20.10
CA LYS A 29 -3.62 8.36 18.76
C LYS A 29 -3.41 9.87 18.70
N LEU A 30 -3.88 10.59 19.72
CA LEU A 30 -3.69 12.04 19.80
C LEU A 30 -2.21 12.40 20.00
N ALA A 31 -1.49 11.67 20.86
CA ALA A 31 -0.06 11.87 21.06
C ALA A 31 0.73 11.66 19.76
N TYR A 32 0.40 10.64 18.96
CA TYR A 32 1.06 10.39 17.67
C TYR A 32 0.69 11.39 16.56
N ARG A 33 -0.27 12.30 16.80
CA ARG A 33 -0.51 13.44 15.88
C ARG A 33 0.47 14.58 16.08
N ASP A 34 1.13 14.65 17.24
CA ASP A 34 2.24 15.58 17.46
C ASP A 34 3.52 14.97 16.85
N PRO A 35 4.11 15.59 15.82
CA PRO A 35 5.35 15.11 15.20
C PRO A 35 6.50 14.95 16.20
N THR A 36 6.56 15.80 17.22
CA THR A 36 7.64 15.78 18.22
C THR A 36 7.54 14.55 19.11
N ALA A 37 6.34 14.30 19.64
CA ALA A 37 6.06 13.10 20.43
C ALA A 37 6.25 11.83 19.58
N LEU A 38 5.81 11.82 18.32
CA LEU A 38 5.98 10.66 17.44
C LEU A 38 7.46 10.37 17.15
N ARG A 39 8.26 11.38 16.83
CA ARG A 39 9.71 11.23 16.59
C ARG A 39 10.43 10.62 17.80
N LYS A 40 10.14 11.08 19.01
CA LYS A 40 10.72 10.51 20.25
C LYS A 40 10.38 9.04 20.45
N ASN A 41 9.16 8.62 20.10
CA ASN A 41 8.78 7.21 20.16
C ASN A 41 9.54 6.39 19.10
N ILE A 42 9.67 6.90 17.88
CA ILE A 42 10.45 6.26 16.81
C ILE A 42 11.92 6.07 17.23
N GLU A 43 12.55 7.10 17.81
CA GLU A 43 13.92 7.01 18.34
C GLU A 43 14.06 5.93 19.42
N THR A 44 13.06 5.83 20.30
CA THR A 44 13.02 4.78 21.35
C THR A 44 12.92 3.40 20.71
N TRP A 45 12.08 3.21 19.71
CA TRP A 45 11.97 1.94 18.99
C TRP A 45 13.25 1.61 18.22
N LEU A 46 13.90 2.58 17.58
CA LEU A 46 15.16 2.37 16.86
C LEU A 46 16.33 1.98 17.79
N SER A 47 16.23 2.25 19.10
CA SER A 47 17.19 1.71 20.08
C SER A 47 17.07 0.19 20.27
N GLN A 48 15.97 -0.41 19.83
CA GLN A 48 15.64 -1.83 20.00
C GLN A 48 15.54 -2.59 18.66
N TYR A 49 15.38 -1.88 17.54
CA TYR A 49 15.16 -2.45 16.21
C TYR A 49 16.03 -1.75 15.18
N ASP A 50 16.63 -2.51 14.26
CA ASP A 50 17.51 -1.95 13.22
C ASP A 50 16.78 -1.08 12.20
N ARG A 51 15.48 -1.36 11.98
CA ARG A 51 14.63 -0.74 10.98
C ARG A 51 13.18 -0.76 11.45
N ILE A 52 12.43 0.29 11.07
CA ILE A 52 11.00 0.41 11.33
C ILE A 52 10.30 0.69 10.01
N VAL A 53 9.22 -0.04 9.75
CA VAL A 53 8.32 0.21 8.62
C VAL A 53 6.97 0.58 9.21
N ILE A 54 6.45 1.74 8.81
CA ILE A 54 5.17 2.25 9.30
C ILE A 54 4.16 2.19 8.15
N ASP A 55 3.15 1.34 8.30
CA ASP A 55 1.99 1.33 7.42
C ASP A 55 1.00 2.44 7.83
N THR A 56 0.38 3.08 6.85
CA THR A 56 -0.47 4.24 7.08
C THR A 56 -1.80 4.11 6.33
N SER A 57 -2.82 4.84 6.79
CA SER A 57 -4.06 4.96 6.01
C SER A 57 -3.81 5.69 4.68
N PRO A 58 -4.69 5.54 3.67
CA PRO A 58 -4.53 6.23 2.40
C PRO A 58 -4.40 7.75 2.56
N LEU A 59 -3.40 8.34 1.93
CA LEU A 59 -3.03 9.77 2.10
C LEU A 59 -4.19 10.73 1.75
N LEU A 60 -4.93 10.45 0.69
CA LEU A 60 -6.03 11.31 0.22
C LEU A 60 -7.37 11.03 0.93
N SER A 61 -7.43 10.04 1.81
CA SER A 61 -8.65 9.74 2.58
C SER A 61 -8.64 10.50 3.89
N VAL A 62 -9.63 11.36 4.09
CA VAL A 62 -9.79 12.09 5.36
C VAL A 62 -10.36 11.13 6.41
N ASN A 63 -9.49 10.53 7.22
CA ASN A 63 -9.91 9.76 8.40
C ASN A 63 -9.59 10.51 9.69
N LYS A 64 -10.59 11.22 10.23
CA LYS A 64 -10.48 12.00 11.47
C LYS A 64 -10.24 11.15 12.72
N SER A 65 -10.43 9.83 12.68
CA SER A 65 -10.15 8.95 13.83
C SER A 65 -8.72 8.42 13.86
N ASN A 66 -7.99 8.52 12.75
CA ASN A 66 -6.62 8.02 12.59
C ASN A 66 -5.57 9.12 12.78
N ILE A 67 -4.31 8.69 12.79
CA ILE A 67 -3.16 9.60 12.69
C ILE A 67 -3.02 10.00 11.22
N PRO A 68 -2.95 11.31 10.89
CA PRO A 68 -2.80 11.75 9.51
C PRO A 68 -1.53 11.15 8.88
N PRO A 69 -1.62 10.51 7.71
CA PRO A 69 -0.46 9.88 7.05
C PRO A 69 0.67 10.88 6.77
N GLN A 70 0.34 12.13 6.45
CA GLN A 70 1.31 13.20 6.24
C GLN A 70 2.16 13.52 7.48
N VAL A 71 1.61 13.39 8.69
CA VAL A 71 2.36 13.59 9.94
C VAL A 71 3.39 12.48 10.12
N ILE A 72 2.99 11.23 9.83
CA ILE A 72 3.88 10.08 9.89
C ILE A 72 4.98 10.22 8.84
N ALA A 73 4.62 10.55 7.59
CA ALA A 73 5.56 10.71 6.50
C ALA A 73 6.62 11.79 6.78
N GLY A 74 6.24 12.90 7.43
CA GLY A 74 7.14 14.00 7.78
C GLY A 74 8.13 13.69 8.91
N VAL A 75 7.92 12.64 9.70
CA VAL A 75 8.88 12.22 10.75
C VAL A 75 9.75 11.05 10.31
N CYS A 76 9.40 10.35 9.23
CA CYS A 76 10.15 9.23 8.69
C CYS A 76 11.38 9.69 7.90
N ASP A 77 12.47 8.93 8.02
CA ASP A 77 13.70 9.18 7.24
C ASP A 77 13.50 9.02 5.73
N ALA A 78 12.54 8.18 5.33
CA ALA A 78 12.18 7.93 3.94
C ALA A 78 10.69 7.55 3.83
N THR A 79 10.05 8.01 2.76
CA THR A 79 8.64 7.75 2.43
C THR A 79 8.53 7.18 1.02
N LEU A 80 7.69 6.15 0.86
CA LEU A 80 7.29 5.58 -0.44
C LEU A 80 5.81 5.83 -0.69
N LEU A 81 5.46 6.35 -1.88
CA LEU A 81 4.08 6.52 -2.29
C LEU A 81 3.58 5.28 -3.03
N VAL A 82 2.56 4.60 -2.51
CA VAL A 82 1.95 3.44 -3.18
C VAL A 82 0.72 3.88 -3.98
N ALA A 83 0.70 3.57 -5.28
CA ALA A 83 -0.39 3.86 -6.21
C ALA A 83 -1.05 2.56 -6.69
N HIS A 84 -2.38 2.50 -6.73
CA HIS A 84 -3.08 1.33 -7.24
C HIS A 84 -3.21 1.39 -8.77
N TYR A 85 -2.65 0.40 -9.45
CA TYR A 85 -2.70 0.32 -10.91
C TYR A 85 -4.14 0.34 -11.44
N GLY A 86 -4.36 1.13 -12.50
CA GLY A 86 -5.67 1.27 -13.16
C GLY A 86 -6.76 1.97 -12.33
N SER A 87 -6.50 2.34 -11.08
CA SER A 87 -7.49 3.00 -10.21
C SER A 87 -7.06 4.37 -9.73
N THR A 88 -5.78 4.55 -9.37
CA THR A 88 -5.25 5.85 -8.94
C THR A 88 -5.03 6.74 -10.16
N THR A 89 -5.64 7.92 -10.18
CA THR A 89 -5.52 8.86 -11.30
C THR A 89 -4.29 9.75 -11.17
N THR A 90 -3.84 10.33 -12.29
CA THR A 90 -2.74 11.32 -12.30
C THR A 90 -3.03 12.51 -11.39
N THR A 91 -4.28 13.02 -11.39
CA THR A 91 -4.68 14.13 -10.52
C THR A 91 -4.58 13.77 -9.02
N GLN A 92 -4.94 12.54 -8.65
CA GLN A 92 -4.75 12.05 -7.28
C GLN A 92 -3.26 11.97 -6.93
N LEU A 93 -2.41 11.50 -7.84
CA LEU A 93 -0.96 11.47 -7.62
C LEU A 93 -0.36 12.86 -7.46
N GLU A 94 -0.77 13.83 -8.28
CA GLU A 94 -0.34 15.23 -8.15
C GLU A 94 -0.76 15.83 -6.81
N GLN A 95 -1.99 15.56 -6.37
CA GLN A 95 -2.47 16.01 -5.06
C GLN A 95 -1.69 15.36 -3.91
N ALA A 96 -1.46 14.04 -3.99
CA ALA A 96 -0.68 13.30 -3.01
C ALA A 96 0.75 13.83 -2.89
N LYS A 97 1.41 14.08 -4.03
CA LYS A 97 2.75 14.66 -4.08
C LYS A 97 2.80 16.03 -3.40
N LYS A 98 1.86 16.93 -3.72
CA LYS A 98 1.77 18.25 -3.09
C LYS A 98 1.58 18.17 -1.56
N LEU A 99 0.78 17.22 -1.08
CA LEU A 99 0.58 17.03 0.36
C LEU A 99 1.84 16.55 1.08
N LEU A 100 2.60 15.64 0.47
CA LEU A 100 3.86 15.14 1.03
C LEU A 100 4.96 16.22 1.01
N GLU A 101 5.04 17.00 -0.07
CA GLU A 101 5.95 18.15 -0.18
C GLU A 101 5.66 19.21 0.89
N ALA A 102 4.38 19.42 1.23
CA ALA A 102 3.96 20.36 2.27
C ALA A 102 4.15 19.83 3.71
N SER A 103 4.48 18.54 3.88
CA SER A 103 4.59 17.89 5.20
C SER A 103 6.01 17.48 5.57
N ASP A 104 7.03 18.10 4.95
CA ASP A 104 8.45 17.76 5.14
C ASP A 104 8.79 16.27 4.91
N ALA A 105 7.95 15.55 4.15
CA ALA A 105 8.16 14.13 3.92
C ALA A 105 9.29 13.90 2.91
N ASN A 106 10.25 13.03 3.27
CA ASN A 106 11.30 12.61 2.33
C ASN A 106 10.78 11.54 1.37
N LEU A 107 10.08 11.95 0.30
CA LEU A 107 9.56 11.04 -0.73
C LEU A 107 10.70 10.52 -1.63
N ILE A 108 11.15 9.30 -1.37
CA ILE A 108 12.28 8.68 -2.10
C ILE A 108 11.85 7.97 -3.39
N GLY A 109 10.55 7.73 -3.57
CA GLY A 109 10.04 7.03 -4.74
C GLY A 109 8.58 6.63 -4.63
N SER A 110 8.11 5.89 -5.62
CA SER A 110 6.74 5.38 -5.67
C SER A 110 6.71 3.92 -6.10
N VAL A 111 5.66 3.22 -5.67
CA VAL A 111 5.38 1.82 -6.02
C VAL A 111 4.04 1.77 -6.73
N LEU A 112 4.04 1.30 -7.97
CA LEU A 112 2.81 1.00 -8.71
C LEU A 112 2.36 -0.42 -8.35
N ASN A 113 1.37 -0.51 -7.46
CA ASN A 113 0.86 -1.77 -6.98
C ASN A 113 -0.13 -2.40 -7.97
N MET A 114 0.23 -3.57 -8.50
CA MET A 114 -0.56 -4.34 -9.46
C MET A 114 -1.24 -5.57 -8.84
N LYS A 115 -1.23 -5.74 -7.51
CA LYS A 115 -1.76 -6.93 -6.81
C LYS A 115 -3.18 -7.34 -7.21
N HIS A 116 -4.04 -6.37 -7.51
CA HIS A 116 -5.44 -6.62 -7.92
C HIS A 116 -5.68 -6.41 -9.42
N THR A 117 -4.61 -6.35 -10.22
CA THR A 117 -4.71 -6.23 -11.67
C THR A 117 -5.03 -7.60 -12.26
N PRO A 118 -6.07 -7.75 -13.09
CA PRO A 118 -6.33 -9.01 -13.77
C PRO A 118 -5.14 -9.39 -14.66
N SER A 119 -4.91 -10.69 -14.83
CA SER A 119 -3.90 -11.14 -15.79
C SER A 119 -4.26 -10.67 -17.20
N LEU A 120 -3.26 -10.59 -18.09
CA LEU A 120 -3.50 -10.27 -19.50
C LEU A 120 -4.53 -11.23 -20.11
N LYS A 121 -4.46 -12.51 -19.75
CA LYS A 121 -5.42 -13.55 -20.15
C LYS A 121 -6.85 -13.20 -19.71
N ASP A 122 -7.05 -12.83 -18.46
CA ASP A 122 -8.37 -12.48 -17.94
C ASP A 122 -8.92 -11.22 -18.62
N GLU A 123 -8.06 -10.22 -18.86
CA GLU A 123 -8.45 -9.00 -19.55
C GLU A 123 -8.82 -9.26 -21.03
N LEU A 124 -8.05 -10.09 -21.73
CA LEU A 124 -8.37 -10.49 -23.12
C LEU A 124 -9.71 -11.21 -23.21
N ILE A 125 -9.97 -12.16 -22.30
CA ILE A 125 -11.25 -12.87 -22.24
C ILE A 125 -12.39 -11.88 -21.98
N ARG A 126 -12.21 -10.96 -21.02
CA ARG A 126 -13.18 -9.91 -20.71
C ARG A 126 -13.49 -9.01 -21.92
N GLN A 127 -12.48 -8.68 -22.73
CA GLN A 127 -12.67 -7.89 -23.95
C GLN A 127 -13.46 -8.66 -25.01
N VAL A 128 -13.16 -9.95 -25.22
CA VAL A 128 -13.91 -10.82 -26.14
C VAL A 128 -15.40 -10.89 -25.75
N GLU A 129 -15.70 -11.01 -24.45
CA GLU A 129 -17.08 -11.07 -23.95
C GLU A 129 -17.88 -9.79 -24.27
N LYS A 130 -17.22 -8.62 -24.23
CA LYS A 130 -17.84 -7.31 -24.50
C LYS A 130 -18.16 -7.06 -25.98
N LEU A 131 -17.60 -7.80 -26.93
CA LEU A 131 -17.81 -7.59 -28.37
C LEU A 131 -19.25 -7.91 -28.78
N ARG A 132 -20.11 -6.90 -28.87
CA ARG A 132 -21.56 -7.09 -29.11
C ARG A 132 -21.89 -7.73 -30.46
N PHE A 133 -21.01 -7.58 -31.46
CA PHE A 133 -21.24 -8.08 -32.82
C PHE A 133 -20.91 -9.57 -33.00
N LEU A 134 -20.22 -10.21 -32.03
CA LEU A 134 -19.86 -11.62 -32.15
C LEU A 134 -20.94 -12.55 -31.57
N PRO A 135 -21.34 -13.61 -32.28
CA PRO A 135 -22.19 -14.66 -31.72
C PRO A 135 -21.52 -15.36 -30.52
N LYS A 136 -22.32 -15.80 -29.54
CA LYS A 136 -21.84 -16.45 -28.31
C LYS A 136 -20.86 -17.62 -28.57
N LYS A 137 -21.18 -18.49 -29.55
CA LYS A 137 -20.31 -19.62 -29.93
C LYS A 137 -18.90 -19.20 -30.34
N TRP A 138 -18.77 -18.05 -31.01
CA TRP A 138 -17.48 -17.53 -31.46
C TRP A 138 -16.69 -16.93 -30.30
N LYS A 139 -17.38 -16.19 -29.42
CA LYS A 139 -16.79 -15.68 -28.17
C LYS A 139 -16.23 -16.81 -27.30
N ASP A 140 -17.03 -17.86 -27.10
CA ASP A 140 -16.65 -19.02 -26.29
C ASP A 140 -15.43 -19.74 -26.88
N LYS A 141 -15.38 -19.89 -28.21
CA LYS A 141 -14.24 -20.50 -28.92
C LYS A 141 -12.97 -19.67 -28.79
N LEU A 142 -13.05 -18.35 -28.98
CA LEU A 142 -11.92 -17.43 -28.80
C LEU A 142 -11.42 -17.42 -27.36
N ALA A 143 -12.33 -17.34 -26.38
CA ALA A 143 -11.99 -17.40 -24.97
C ALA A 143 -11.30 -18.73 -24.61
N GLN A 144 -11.76 -19.86 -25.15
CA GLN A 144 -11.08 -21.16 -24.97
C GLN A 144 -9.68 -21.19 -25.60
N GLN A 145 -9.48 -20.58 -26.78
CA GLN A 145 -8.16 -20.49 -27.40
C GLN A 145 -7.20 -19.64 -26.56
N ILE A 146 -7.66 -18.49 -26.06
CA ILE A 146 -6.87 -17.63 -25.16
C ILE A 146 -6.50 -18.39 -23.88
N LYS A 147 -7.44 -19.15 -23.30
CA LYS A 147 -7.18 -19.93 -22.08
C LYS A 147 -6.10 -21.00 -22.25
N LYS A 148 -5.98 -21.58 -23.45
CA LYS A 148 -5.04 -22.66 -23.79
C LYS A 148 -3.68 -22.15 -24.27
N SER A 149 -3.55 -20.86 -24.57
CA SER A 149 -2.30 -20.28 -25.06
C SER A 149 -1.30 -20.09 -23.93
N GLU A 150 -0.09 -20.64 -24.09
CA GLU A 150 1.03 -20.42 -23.16
C GLU A 150 1.53 -18.96 -23.20
N LEU A 151 1.27 -18.24 -24.30
CA LEU A 151 1.69 -16.85 -24.49
C LEU A 151 1.14 -15.90 -23.42
N PHE A 152 -0.01 -16.22 -22.81
CA PHE A 152 -0.71 -15.37 -21.86
C PHE A 152 -0.70 -15.95 -20.43
N MET A 153 0.25 -16.83 -20.12
CA MET A 153 0.42 -17.44 -18.79
C MET A 153 1.48 -16.77 -17.89
N LEU A 154 2.09 -15.68 -18.35
CA LEU A 154 2.94 -14.78 -17.54
C LEU A 154 2.08 -13.71 -16.87
#